data_AF-A0A416I518-F1
#
_entry.id   AF-A0A416I518-F1
#
_cell.length_a   1.000
_cell.length_b   1.000
_cell.length_c   1.000
_cell.angle_alpha   90.00
_cell.angle_beta   90.00
_cell.angle_gamma   90.00
#
_symmetry.space_group_name_H-M   'P 1'
#
loop_
_entity.id
_entity.type
_entity.pdbx_description
1 polymer ?
#
loop_
_entity_poly.entity_id
_entity_poly.type
_entity_poly.pdbx_seq_one_letter_code
_entity_poly.pdbx_strand_id
1 'polypeptide(L)'
;MIKTSSRHSARTIYQRIMLTLYGIALLTCFICNLAVSHSLSWFFIVFCSVALAFSVTNLPLLLPGHKLLGSAFAVTVFLYLLLYVCNLYTGGGWFVRYAVPIASFSVAFAWLMLLTIAARRINWFYRSAVLSLLSGILILTQNVWVSMVIDGRPESFGAFFQAQFSEKGAGYIGNAILAACFFIYFLIGILLGILASVRHSATKNRAH
;
A
#
# COMPACT_ATOMS: atom_id res chain seq x y z
N MET A 1 -22.70 -32.28 4.95
CA MET A 1 -22.59 -30.99 5.65
C MET A 1 -21.28 -30.99 6.46
N ILE A 2 -20.11 -30.85 5.82
CA ILE A 2 -18.80 -30.97 6.49
C ILE A 2 -17.77 -30.07 5.78
N LYS A 3 -17.52 -28.85 6.26
CA LYS A 3 -16.26 -28.09 6.00
C LYS A 3 -16.14 -26.75 6.75
N THR A 4 -16.19 -26.73 8.08
CA THR A 4 -15.93 -25.49 8.85
C THR A 4 -14.75 -25.59 9.83
N SER A 5 -14.39 -26.80 10.31
CA SER A 5 -13.31 -27.00 11.28
C SER A 5 -11.89 -26.78 10.71
N SER A 6 -11.61 -27.24 9.48
CA SER A 6 -10.25 -27.19 8.91
C SER A 6 -9.76 -25.79 8.54
N ARG A 7 -10.66 -24.86 8.18
CA ARG A 7 -10.31 -23.48 7.80
C ARG A 7 -9.83 -22.66 9.01
N HIS A 8 -10.36 -22.93 10.19
CA HIS A 8 -9.91 -22.29 11.42
C HIS A 8 -8.51 -22.80 11.80
N SER A 9 -8.32 -24.12 11.76
CA SER A 9 -7.05 -24.76 12.12
C SER A 9 -5.88 -24.32 11.22
N ALA A 10 -6.10 -24.26 9.89
CA ALA A 10 -5.05 -23.81 8.95
C ALA A 10 -4.61 -22.35 9.18
N ARG A 11 -5.54 -21.46 9.55
CA ARG A 11 -5.23 -20.06 9.86
C ARG A 11 -4.42 -19.94 11.16
N THR A 12 -4.82 -20.68 12.19
CA THR A 12 -4.09 -20.71 13.46
C THR A 12 -2.67 -21.27 13.28
N ILE A 13 -2.49 -22.30 12.44
CA ILE A 13 -1.18 -22.85 12.11
C ILE A 13 -0.32 -21.82 11.40
N TYR A 14 -0.84 -21.15 10.38
CA TYR A 14 -0.13 -20.09 9.66
C TYR A 14 0.31 -18.95 10.59
N GLN A 15 -0.60 -18.46 11.43
CA GLN A 15 -0.30 -17.38 12.39
C GLN A 15 0.79 -17.79 13.38
N ARG A 16 0.74 -19.03 13.89
CA ARG A 16 1.78 -19.55 14.79
C ARG A 16 3.14 -19.61 14.09
N ILE A 17 3.20 -20.13 12.87
CA ILE A 17 4.46 -20.20 12.10
C ILE A 17 5.03 -18.79 11.90
N MET A 18 4.22 -17.84 11.42
CA MET A 18 4.66 -16.46 11.20
C MET A 18 5.13 -15.80 12.51
N LEU A 19 4.37 -15.96 13.59
CA LEU A 19 4.72 -15.39 14.89
C LEU A 19 6.03 -15.98 15.44
N THR A 20 6.24 -17.28 15.28
CA THR A 20 7.51 -17.93 15.66
C THR A 20 8.67 -17.36 14.85
N LEU A 21 8.51 -17.22 13.53
CA LEU A 21 9.57 -16.64 12.67
C LEU A 21 9.88 -15.19 13.04
N TYR A 22 8.85 -14.38 13.33
CA TYR A 22 9.03 -13.01 13.81
C TYR A 22 9.76 -12.98 15.16
N GLY A 23 9.38 -13.86 16.10
CA GLY A 23 10.03 -13.98 17.39
C GLY A 23 11.51 -14.36 17.28
N ILE A 24 11.83 -15.35 16.43
CA ILE A 24 13.21 -15.77 16.17
C ILE A 24 14.02 -14.60 15.58
N ALA A 25 13.49 -13.89 14.57
CA ALA A 25 14.18 -12.76 13.95
C ALA A 25 14.46 -11.62 14.95
N LEU A 26 13.49 -11.30 15.83
CA LEU A 26 13.69 -10.29 16.86
C LEU A 26 14.73 -10.73 17.90
N LEU A 27 14.68 -11.99 18.33
CA LEU A 27 15.61 -12.54 19.30
C LEU A 27 17.04 -12.56 18.75
N THR A 28 17.24 -13.03 17.51
CA THR A 28 18.56 -13.05 16.89
C THR A 28 19.12 -11.64 16.70
N CYS A 29 18.32 -10.70 16.18
CA CYS A 29 18.75 -9.32 16.01
C CYS A 29 19.02 -8.62 17.35
N PHE A 30 18.25 -8.94 18.40
CA PHE A 30 18.49 -8.43 19.75
C PHE A 30 19.86 -8.90 20.29
N ILE A 31 20.14 -10.20 20.22
CA ILE A 31 21.42 -10.76 20.67
C ILE A 31 22.58 -10.16 19.87
N CYS A 32 22.48 -10.11 18.54
CA CYS A 32 23.56 -9.56 17.70
C CYS A 32 23.81 -8.08 18.00
N ASN A 33 22.75 -7.28 18.19
CA ASN A 33 22.89 -5.86 18.50
C ASN A 33 23.58 -5.63 19.85
N LEU A 34 23.21 -6.42 20.86
CA LEU A 34 23.85 -6.35 22.16
C LEU A 34 25.31 -6.86 22.11
N ALA A 35 25.57 -7.91 21.33
CA ALA A 35 26.91 -8.50 21.21
C ALA A 35 27.89 -7.62 20.42
N VAL A 36 27.42 -6.93 19.38
CA VAL A 36 28.27 -6.11 18.50
C VAL A 36 28.37 -4.67 18.99
N SER A 37 27.23 -4.05 19.31
CA SER A 37 27.16 -2.62 19.60
C SER A 37 27.03 -2.30 21.08
N HIS A 38 26.90 -3.31 21.95
CA HIS A 38 26.69 -3.17 23.40
C HIS A 38 25.57 -2.18 23.77
N SER A 39 24.66 -1.91 22.83
CA SER A 39 23.63 -0.88 22.90
C SER A 39 22.45 -1.27 22.01
N LEU A 40 21.28 -0.70 22.29
CA LEU A 40 20.04 -1.01 21.56
C LEU A 40 19.81 0.01 20.44
N SER A 41 20.68 0.08 19.43
CA SER A 41 20.53 1.04 18.32
C SER A 41 19.72 0.47 17.14
N TRP A 42 20.26 -0.46 16.35
CA TRP A 42 19.58 -0.94 15.13
C TRP A 42 18.44 -1.92 15.41
N PHE A 43 18.38 -2.52 16.61
CA PHE A 43 17.31 -3.44 17.00
C PHE A 43 15.91 -2.81 16.81
N PHE A 44 15.76 -1.52 17.12
CA PHE A 44 14.47 -0.83 16.96
C PHE A 44 14.02 -0.74 15.50
N ILE A 45 14.95 -0.70 14.53
CA ILE A 45 14.63 -0.74 13.10
C ILE A 45 14.00 -2.10 12.75
N VAL A 46 14.63 -3.19 13.20
CA VAL A 46 14.12 -4.55 12.99
C VAL A 46 12.76 -4.72 13.66
N PHE A 47 12.62 -4.24 14.89
CA PHE A 47 11.35 -4.28 15.63
C PHE A 47 10.22 -3.58 14.87
N CYS A 48 10.43 -2.34 14.43
CA CYS A 48 9.40 -1.60 13.70
C CYS A 48 9.08 -2.24 12.34
N SER A 49 10.09 -2.79 11.65
CA SER A 49 9.91 -3.50 10.37
C SER A 49 9.08 -4.77 10.54
N VAL A 50 9.37 -5.59 11.56
CA VAL A 50 8.60 -6.79 11.89
C VAL A 50 7.17 -6.44 12.32
N ALA A 51 6.99 -5.38 13.11
CA ALA A 51 5.66 -4.89 13.51
C ALA A 51 4.83 -4.39 12.32
N LEU A 52 5.46 -3.74 11.34
CA LEU A 52 4.81 -3.37 10.07
C LEU A 52 4.38 -4.61 9.29
N ALA A 53 5.27 -5.61 9.14
CA ALA A 53 4.96 -6.86 8.45
C ALA A 53 3.81 -7.64 9.14
N PHE A 54 3.81 -7.67 10.47
CA PHE A 54 2.73 -8.24 11.27
C PHE A 54 1.40 -7.51 11.05
N SER A 55 1.43 -6.19 10.94
CA SER A 55 0.26 -5.35 10.71
C SER A 55 -0.41 -5.61 9.36
N VAL A 56 0.37 -5.96 8.33
CA VAL A 56 -0.18 -6.34 7.01
C VAL A 56 -0.70 -7.77 7.00
N THR A 57 0.04 -8.72 7.57
CA THR A 57 -0.19 -10.16 7.35
C THR A 57 -1.13 -10.80 8.38
N ASN A 58 -0.97 -10.45 9.66
CA ASN A 58 -1.61 -11.15 10.77
C ASN A 58 -2.73 -10.32 11.41
N LEU A 59 -2.57 -9.00 11.47
CA LEU A 59 -3.54 -8.11 12.12
C LEU A 59 -4.94 -8.08 11.45
N PRO A 60 -5.10 -8.15 10.11
CA PRO A 60 -6.44 -8.27 9.49
C PRO A 60 -7.19 -9.53 9.92
N LEU A 61 -6.46 -10.58 10.33
CA LEU A 61 -7.05 -11.85 10.73
C LEU A 61 -7.48 -11.86 12.19
N LEU A 62 -6.86 -11.03 13.04
CA LEU A 62 -7.07 -10.97 14.48
C LEU A 62 -8.19 -9.99 14.90
N LEU A 63 -8.44 -8.95 14.10
CA LEU A 63 -9.44 -7.92 14.45
C LEU A 63 -10.89 -8.43 14.29
N PRO A 64 -11.74 -8.34 15.33
CA PRO A 64 -13.13 -8.81 15.27
C PRO A 64 -14.10 -7.88 14.51
N GLY A 65 -13.65 -6.71 14.02
CA GLY A 65 -14.45 -5.75 13.24
C GLY A 65 -13.58 -4.84 12.36
N HIS A 66 -14.17 -4.21 11.32
CA HIS A 66 -13.51 -3.33 10.31
C HIS A 66 -12.04 -3.68 9.99
N LYS A 67 -11.79 -4.97 9.74
CA LYS A 67 -10.46 -5.60 9.62
C LYS A 67 -9.48 -4.83 8.75
N LEU A 68 -9.98 -4.30 7.64
CA LEU A 68 -9.19 -3.59 6.64
C LEU A 68 -8.70 -2.23 7.15
N LEU A 69 -9.57 -1.43 7.77
CA LEU A 69 -9.20 -0.09 8.27
C LEU A 69 -8.30 -0.16 9.50
N GLY A 70 -8.57 -1.09 10.42
CA GLY A 70 -7.74 -1.25 11.62
C GLY A 70 -6.32 -1.71 11.29
N SER A 71 -6.18 -2.64 10.35
CA SER A 71 -4.85 -3.05 9.85
C SER A 71 -4.14 -1.93 9.10
N ALA A 72 -4.84 -1.20 8.23
CA ALA A 72 -4.26 -0.08 7.50
C ALA A 72 -3.78 1.05 8.41
N PHE A 73 -4.50 1.31 9.51
CA PHE A 73 -4.07 2.25 10.54
C PHE A 73 -2.78 1.81 11.21
N ALA A 74 -2.70 0.55 11.64
CA ALA A 74 -1.47 0.02 12.23
C ALA A 74 -0.28 0.08 11.27
N VAL A 75 -0.48 -0.29 10.00
CA VAL A 75 0.56 -0.17 8.95
C VAL A 75 1.04 1.27 8.82
N THR A 76 0.12 2.24 8.82
CA THR A 76 0.46 3.66 8.74
C THR A 76 1.31 4.08 9.94
N VAL A 77 0.89 3.74 11.16
CA VAL A 77 1.62 4.07 12.39
C VAL A 77 3.02 3.45 12.40
N PHE A 78 3.14 2.14 12.12
CA PHE A 78 4.43 1.46 12.12
C PHE A 78 5.34 1.91 10.97
N LEU A 79 4.79 2.37 9.84
CA LEU A 79 5.58 2.95 8.75
C LEU A 79 6.27 4.24 9.21
N TYR A 80 5.53 5.18 9.81
CA TYR A 80 6.14 6.42 10.33
C TYR A 80 7.08 6.15 11.49
N LEU A 81 6.76 5.20 12.38
CA LEU A 81 7.64 4.82 13.47
C LEU A 81 8.96 4.23 12.94
N LEU A 82 8.89 3.36 11.93
CA LEU A 82 10.08 2.83 11.26
C LEU A 82 10.93 3.94 10.65
N LEU A 83 10.32 4.87 9.90
CA LEU A 83 11.02 6.01 9.31
C LEU A 83 11.66 6.91 10.38
N TYR A 84 10.98 7.13 11.50
CA TYR A 84 11.49 7.91 12.61
C TYR A 84 12.71 7.24 13.27
N VAL A 85 12.63 5.94 13.55
CA VAL A 85 13.76 5.18 14.11
C VAL A 85 14.94 5.15 13.15
N CYS A 86 14.71 4.99 11.84
CA CYS A 86 15.77 5.08 10.83
C CYS A 86 16.44 6.47 10.83
N ASN A 87 15.67 7.54 11.01
CA ASN A 87 16.22 8.88 11.10
C ASN A 87 17.10 9.06 12.36
N LEU A 88 16.66 8.55 13.52
CA LEU A 88 17.46 8.56 14.73
C LEU A 88 18.75 7.75 14.58
N TYR A 89 18.67 6.56 13.98
CA TYR A 89 19.82 5.68 13.78
C TYR A 89 20.88 6.28 12.84
N THR A 90 20.43 6.97 11.78
CA THR A 90 21.33 7.66 10.83
C THR A 90 21.85 9.00 11.35
N GLY A 91 21.38 9.46 12.52
CA GLY A 91 21.69 10.80 13.04
C GLY A 91 21.19 11.93 12.15
N GLY A 92 20.23 11.66 11.26
CA GLY A 92 19.78 12.57 10.22
C GLY A 92 18.69 13.54 10.67
N GLY A 93 18.55 14.66 9.97
CA GLY A 93 17.42 15.61 10.09
C GLY A 93 16.40 15.49 8.96
N TRP A 94 16.34 14.34 8.27
CA TRP A 94 15.61 14.16 7.02
C TRP A 94 14.16 13.68 7.21
N PHE A 95 13.79 13.20 8.40
CA PHE A 95 12.45 12.66 8.68
C PHE A 95 11.34 13.64 8.33
N VAL A 96 11.33 14.83 8.94
CA VAL A 96 10.26 15.81 8.76
C VAL A 96 10.32 16.45 7.37
N ARG A 97 11.53 16.72 6.86
CA ARG A 97 11.72 17.44 5.60
C ARG A 97 11.41 16.60 4.36
N TYR A 98 11.79 15.32 4.36
CA TYR A 98 11.70 14.46 3.17
C TYR A 98 10.79 13.26 3.40
N ALA A 99 11.03 12.48 4.45
CA ALA A 99 10.32 11.21 4.64
C ALA A 99 8.82 11.41 4.90
N VAL A 100 8.45 12.37 5.75
CA VAL A 100 7.04 12.65 6.06
C VAL A 100 6.27 13.11 4.82
N PRO A 101 6.70 14.12 4.04
CA PRO A 101 5.96 14.54 2.84
C PRO A 101 5.86 13.44 1.77
N ILE A 102 6.92 12.68 1.54
CA ILE A 102 6.94 11.59 0.54
C ILE A 102 6.01 10.46 0.97
N ALA A 103 6.14 9.99 2.21
CA ALA A 103 5.32 8.89 2.71
C ALA A 103 3.85 9.30 2.84
N SER A 104 3.56 10.51 3.31
CA SER A 104 2.19 11.00 3.51
C SER A 104 1.40 11.09 2.22
N PHE A 105 2.05 11.45 1.12
CA PHE A 105 1.41 11.46 -0.19
C PHE A 105 0.94 10.06 -0.60
N SER A 106 1.81 9.05 -0.53
CA SER A 106 1.45 7.67 -0.86
C SER A 106 0.42 7.09 0.11
N VAL A 107 0.57 7.36 1.41
CA VAL A 107 -0.37 6.93 2.45
C VAL A 107 -1.75 7.56 2.22
N ALA A 108 -1.83 8.85 1.88
CA ALA A 108 -3.11 9.51 1.60
C ALA A 108 -3.86 8.83 0.44
N PHE A 109 -3.17 8.52 -0.67
CA PHE A 109 -3.76 7.78 -1.78
C PHE A 109 -4.17 6.35 -1.39
N ALA A 110 -3.36 5.65 -0.58
CA ALA A 110 -3.72 4.34 -0.04
C ALA A 110 -4.99 4.40 0.79
N TRP A 111 -5.15 5.42 1.65
CA TRP A 111 -6.36 5.63 2.43
C TRP A 111 -7.57 5.95 1.56
N LEU A 112 -7.44 6.79 0.54
CA LEU A 112 -8.52 7.05 -0.41
C LEU A 112 -8.99 5.75 -1.08
N MET A 113 -8.05 4.92 -1.55
CA MET A 113 -8.35 3.62 -2.13
C MET A 113 -9.06 2.70 -1.12
N LEU A 114 -8.57 2.60 0.11
CA LEU A 114 -9.19 1.78 1.16
C LEU A 114 -10.60 2.25 1.55
N LEU A 115 -10.82 3.56 1.61
CA LEU A 115 -12.13 4.15 1.86
C LEU A 115 -13.12 3.84 0.72
N THR A 116 -12.67 3.87 -0.54
CA THR A 116 -13.52 3.48 -1.68
C THR A 116 -13.91 2.00 -1.65
N ILE A 117 -13.00 1.13 -1.18
CA ILE A 117 -13.28 -0.29 -0.96
C ILE A 117 -14.28 -0.48 0.19
N ALA A 118 -14.09 0.27 1.28
CA ALA A 118 -14.95 0.23 2.46
C ALA A 118 -16.35 0.81 2.21
N ALA A 119 -16.50 1.70 1.22
CA ALA A 119 -17.75 2.33 0.85
C ALA A 119 -18.76 1.33 0.27
N ARG A 120 -19.65 0.79 1.13
CA ARG A 120 -20.64 -0.24 0.77
C ARG A 120 -21.68 0.20 -0.27
N ARG A 121 -21.84 1.50 -0.51
CA ARG A 121 -22.89 2.08 -1.37
C ARG A 121 -22.58 2.02 -2.87
N ILE A 122 -21.32 1.82 -3.27
CA ILE A 122 -20.91 1.90 -4.69
C ILE A 122 -20.96 0.52 -5.35
N ASN A 123 -21.43 0.41 -6.60
CA ASN A 123 -21.39 -0.84 -7.36
C ASN A 123 -19.93 -1.28 -7.62
N TRP A 124 -19.69 -2.59 -7.69
CA TRP A 124 -18.34 -3.14 -7.82
C TRP A 124 -17.56 -2.60 -9.05
N PHE A 125 -18.26 -2.36 -10.16
CA PHE A 125 -17.67 -1.78 -11.39
C PHE A 125 -17.18 -0.34 -11.21
N TYR A 126 -17.97 0.50 -10.54
CA TYR A 126 -17.54 1.88 -10.25
C TYR A 126 -16.41 1.91 -9.22
N ARG A 127 -16.38 0.95 -8.27
CA ARG A 127 -15.24 0.82 -7.33
C ARG A 127 -13.96 0.49 -8.07
N SER A 128 -13.96 -0.49 -8.97
CA SER A 128 -12.77 -0.85 -9.74
C SER A 128 -12.31 0.29 -10.64
N ALA A 129 -13.24 1.05 -11.23
CA ALA A 129 -12.89 2.23 -12.01
C ALA A 129 -12.17 3.28 -11.14
N VAL A 130 -12.76 3.67 -10.00
CA VAL A 130 -12.16 4.65 -9.09
C VAL A 130 -10.79 4.20 -8.57
N LEU A 131 -10.64 2.93 -8.21
CA LEU A 131 -9.35 2.37 -7.76
C LEU A 131 -8.28 2.43 -8.85
N SER A 132 -8.65 2.08 -10.09
CA SER A 132 -7.77 2.16 -11.25
C SER A 132 -7.31 3.59 -11.52
N LEU A 133 -8.25 4.54 -11.46
CA LEU A 133 -7.97 5.96 -11.65
C LEU A 133 -7.03 6.51 -10.58
N LEU A 134 -7.33 6.24 -9.30
CA LEU A 134 -6.49 6.68 -8.17
C LEU A 134 -5.07 6.10 -8.27
N SER A 135 -4.95 4.82 -8.64
CA SER A 135 -3.66 4.16 -8.85
C SER A 135 -2.87 4.81 -9.99
N GLY A 136 -3.54 5.08 -11.12
CA GLY A 136 -2.93 5.74 -12.27
C GLY A 136 -2.42 7.15 -11.95
N ILE A 137 -3.23 7.95 -11.26
CA ILE A 137 -2.84 9.30 -10.82
C ILE A 137 -1.63 9.23 -9.89
N LEU A 138 -1.66 8.33 -8.90
CA LEU A 138 -0.54 8.15 -7.97
C LEU A 138 0.76 7.84 -8.71
N ILE A 139 0.75 6.87 -9.63
CA ILE A 139 1.95 6.48 -10.38
C ILE A 139 2.52 7.62 -11.20
N LEU A 140 1.66 8.39 -11.87
CA LEU A 140 2.06 9.54 -12.68
C LEU A 140 2.66 10.68 -11.86
N THR A 141 2.11 10.92 -10.67
CA THR A 141 2.44 12.09 -9.85
C THR A 141 3.49 11.82 -8.78
N GLN A 142 3.67 10.57 -8.34
CA GLN A 142 4.59 10.19 -7.26
C GLN A 142 6.01 10.66 -7.52
N ASN A 143 6.54 10.45 -8.73
CA ASN A 143 7.92 10.82 -9.04
C ASN A 143 8.11 12.34 -9.11
N VAL A 144 7.15 13.07 -9.68
CA VAL A 144 7.13 14.54 -9.67
C VAL A 144 7.08 15.07 -8.25
N TRP A 145 6.27 14.44 -7.40
CA TRP A 145 6.16 14.80 -5.99
C TRP A 145 7.48 14.57 -5.24
N VAL A 146 8.11 13.41 -5.46
CA VAL A 146 9.42 13.10 -4.86
C VAL A 146 10.48 14.09 -5.32
N SER A 147 10.56 14.41 -6.61
CA SER A 147 11.54 15.40 -7.12
C SER A 147 11.27 16.79 -6.56
N MET A 148 10.00 17.18 -6.44
CA MET A 148 9.61 18.46 -5.86
C MET A 148 10.02 18.57 -4.38
N VAL A 149 9.89 17.48 -3.62
CA VAL A 149 10.27 17.43 -2.20
C VAL A 149 11.80 17.40 -2.02
N ILE A 150 12.53 16.70 -2.89
CA ILE A 150 13.99 16.55 -2.79
C ILE A 150 14.72 17.76 -3.37
N ASP A 151 14.45 18.09 -4.63
CA ASP A 151 15.20 19.06 -5.44
C ASP A 151 14.55 20.46 -5.47
N GLY A 152 13.32 20.61 -4.96
CA GLY A 152 12.58 21.87 -5.00
C GLY A 152 12.12 22.28 -6.42
N ARG A 153 12.33 21.43 -7.41
CA ARG A 153 11.91 21.62 -8.81
C ARG A 153 11.09 20.42 -9.28
N PRO A 154 9.95 20.65 -9.94
CA PRO A 154 9.21 19.55 -10.54
C PRO A 154 10.00 19.00 -11.73
N GLU A 155 10.27 17.70 -11.73
CA GLU A 155 10.61 16.98 -12.96
C GLU A 155 9.52 17.28 -13.99
N SER A 156 9.92 17.60 -15.22
CA SER A 156 8.95 18.03 -16.23
C SER A 156 7.92 16.92 -16.48
N PHE A 157 6.63 17.23 -16.33
CA PHE A 157 5.54 16.25 -16.54
C PHE A 157 5.60 15.62 -17.95
N GLY A 158 6.12 16.37 -18.93
CA GLY A 158 6.36 15.89 -20.29
C GLY A 158 7.43 14.80 -20.42
N ALA A 159 8.46 14.79 -19.55
CA ALA A 159 9.51 13.75 -19.58
C ALA A 159 8.95 12.35 -19.28
N PHE A 160 7.81 12.26 -18.58
CA PHE A 160 7.14 10.99 -18.29
C PHE A 160 6.50 10.34 -19.51
N PHE A 161 6.11 11.13 -20.52
CA PHE A 161 5.53 10.62 -21.77
C PHE A 161 6.58 10.43 -22.85
N GLN A 162 7.84 10.80 -22.59
CA GLN A 162 8.92 10.57 -23.54
C GLN A 162 9.26 9.09 -23.54
N ALA A 163 8.90 8.43 -24.64
CA ALA A 163 9.25 7.05 -24.91
C ALA A 163 10.73 6.92 -25.32
N GLN A 164 11.65 7.28 -24.43
CA GLN A 164 13.09 7.11 -24.65
C GLN A 164 13.57 5.82 -23.99
N PHE A 165 13.96 4.85 -24.81
CA PHE A 165 14.76 3.71 -24.37
C PHE A 165 16.19 4.20 -24.14
N SER A 166 16.60 4.32 -22.88
CA SER A 166 17.98 4.65 -22.54
C SER A 166 18.64 3.44 -21.89
N GLU A 167 19.71 2.93 -22.50
CA GLU A 167 20.53 1.85 -21.92
C GLU A 167 21.28 2.29 -20.66
N LYS A 168 21.36 3.61 -20.37
CA LYS A 168 22.12 4.17 -19.23
C LYS A 168 21.34 5.18 -18.37
N GLY A 169 20.03 5.33 -18.57
CA GLY A 169 19.20 6.29 -17.83
C GLY A 169 17.83 5.71 -17.47
N ALA A 170 17.25 6.18 -16.37
CA ALA A 170 15.93 5.76 -15.87
C ALA A 170 14.84 6.07 -16.92
N GLY A 171 14.58 5.15 -17.83
CA GLY A 171 13.52 5.29 -18.82
C GLY A 171 12.16 5.34 -18.14
N TYR A 172 11.47 6.47 -18.26
CA TYR A 172 10.11 6.66 -17.72
C TYR A 172 9.01 5.96 -18.54
N ILE A 173 9.39 5.19 -19.57
CA ILE A 173 8.52 4.37 -20.42
C ILE A 173 7.57 3.51 -19.58
N GLY A 174 8.09 2.89 -18.50
CA GLY A 174 7.29 2.02 -17.63
C GLY A 174 6.09 2.75 -17.01
N ASN A 175 6.28 4.00 -16.58
CA ASN A 175 5.22 4.81 -15.98
C ASN A 175 4.17 5.21 -17.03
N ALA A 176 4.60 5.58 -18.24
CA ALA A 176 3.69 5.90 -19.34
C ALA A 176 2.82 4.71 -19.73
N ILE A 177 3.41 3.51 -19.85
CA ILE A 177 2.69 2.27 -20.17
C ILE A 177 1.70 1.94 -19.05
N LEU A 178 2.14 1.95 -17.78
CA LEU A 178 1.27 1.68 -16.64
C LEU A 178 0.10 2.67 -16.60
N ALA A 179 0.36 3.97 -16.80
CA ALA A 179 -0.67 5.00 -16.83
C ALA A 179 -1.70 4.76 -17.93
N ALA A 180 -1.25 4.41 -19.14
CA ALA A 180 -2.15 4.04 -20.24
C ALA A 180 -3.00 2.81 -19.88
N CYS A 181 -2.40 1.77 -19.28
CA CYS A 181 -3.14 0.60 -18.81
C CYS A 181 -4.20 0.96 -17.76
N PHE A 182 -3.84 1.74 -16.73
CA PHE A 182 -4.79 2.16 -15.69
C PHE A 182 -5.92 3.04 -16.24
N PHE A 183 -5.64 3.87 -17.24
CA PHE A 183 -6.64 4.66 -17.93
C PHE A 183 -7.62 3.78 -18.74
N ILE A 184 -7.11 2.79 -19.46
CA ILE A 184 -7.93 1.80 -20.17
C ILE A 184 -8.82 1.01 -19.19
N TYR A 185 -8.25 0.53 -18.08
CA TYR A 185 -9.01 -0.18 -17.05
C TYR A 185 -10.10 0.71 -16.41
N PHE A 186 -9.83 2.00 -16.24
CA PHE A 186 -10.82 2.97 -15.77
C PHE A 186 -12.01 3.07 -16.74
N LEU A 187 -11.74 3.23 -18.04
CA LEU A 187 -12.79 3.29 -19.08
C LEU A 187 -13.62 2.01 -19.15
N ILE A 188 -12.96 0.85 -19.10
CA ILE A 188 -13.64 -0.47 -19.09
C ILE A 188 -14.56 -0.58 -17.86
N GLY A 189 -14.09 -0.18 -16.69
CA GLY A 189 -14.88 -0.22 -15.45
C GLY A 189 -16.14 0.66 -15.51
N ILE A 190 -16.03 1.86 -16.11
CA ILE A 190 -17.18 2.74 -16.34
C ILE A 190 -18.18 2.11 -17.31
N LEU A 191 -17.69 1.61 -18.45
CA LEU A 191 -18.52 1.03 -19.51
C LEU A 191 -19.32 -0.18 -19.01
N LEU A 192 -18.67 -1.08 -18.25
CA LEU A 192 -19.33 -2.20 -17.59
C LEU A 192 -20.36 -1.75 -16.54
N GLY A 193 -20.06 -0.68 -15.80
CA GLY A 193 -20.99 -0.08 -14.84
C GLY A 193 -22.27 0.45 -15.50
N ILE A 194 -22.13 1.13 -16.66
CA ILE A 194 -23.25 1.64 -17.45
C ILE A 194 -24.06 0.49 -18.07
N LEU A 195 -23.39 -0.51 -18.67
CA LEU A 195 -24.08 -1.68 -19.24
C LEU A 195 -24.88 -2.45 -18.17
N ALA A 196 -24.32 -2.59 -16.97
CA ALA A 196 -25.00 -3.25 -15.85
C ALA A 196 -26.22 -2.46 -15.36
N SER A 197 -26.16 -1.13 -15.30
CA SER A 197 -27.29 -0.30 -14.87
C SER A 197 -28.43 -0.31 -15.91
N VAL A 198 -28.10 -0.24 -17.21
CA VAL A 198 -29.08 -0.34 -18.30
C VAL A 198 -29.76 -1.71 -18.31
N ARG A 199 -28.99 -2.80 -18.14
CA ARG A 199 -29.54 -4.16 -18.09
C ARG A 199 -30.51 -4.35 -16.92
N HIS A 200 -30.20 -3.79 -15.75
CA HIS A 200 -31.05 -3.86 -14.57
C HIS A 200 -32.37 -3.11 -14.75
N SER A 201 -32.35 -1.97 -15.47
CA SER A 201 -33.58 -1.23 -15.82
C SER A 201 -34.43 -1.98 -16.85
N ALA A 202 -33.80 -2.62 -17.84
CA ALA A 202 -34.50 -3.38 -18.88
C ALA A 202 -35.19 -4.65 -18.34
N THR A 203 -34.59 -5.35 -17.38
CA THR A 203 -35.23 -6.51 -16.73
C THR A 203 -36.38 -6.11 -15.81
N LYS A 204 -36.26 -4.97 -15.11
CA LYS A 204 -37.35 -4.45 -14.26
C LYS A 204 -38.59 -4.08 -15.09
N ASN A 205 -38.42 -3.48 -16.27
CA ASN A 205 -39.53 -3.11 -17.16
C ASN A 205 -40.20 -4.31 -17.86
N ARG A 206 -39.58 -5.50 -17.90
CA ARG A 206 -40.19 -6.72 -18.47
C ARG A 206 -40.96 -7.58 -17.46
N ALA A 207 -40.84 -7.27 -16.17
CA ALA A 207 -41.50 -8.00 -15.08
C ALA A 207 -42.83 -7.34 -14.64
N HIS A 208 -43.21 -6.24 -15.30
CA HIS A 208 -44.52 -5.58 -15.22
C HIS A 208 -45.23 -5.74 -16.57
#